data_AF-A0A2V9LLC5-F1
#
_entry.id   AF-A0A2V9LLC5-F1
#
_cell.length_a   1.000
_cell.length_b   1.000
_cell.length_c   1.000
_cell.angle_alpha   90.00
_cell.angle_beta   90.00
_cell.angle_gamma   90.00
#
_symmetry.space_group_name_H-M   'P 1'
#
loop_
_entity.id
_entity.type
_entity.pdbx_description
1 polymer ?
#
loop_
_entity_poly.entity_id
_entity_poly.type
_entity_poly.pdbx_seq_one_letter_code
_entity_poly.pdbx_strand_id
1 'polypeptide(L)' 'MPTVKDIPGPYRLFFYSFDCNELMHVHVQRERMNCKFWLEPVELAKNTGFMPHELNRVRELIESNLRRIREAWHEHCD' A
#
# COMPACT_ATOMS: atom_id res chain seq x y z
N MET A 1 3.50 12.57 -5.08
CA MET A 1 2.92 11.26 -4.69
C MET A 1 2.68 10.43 -5.95
N PRO A 2 3.59 9.52 -6.29
CA PRO A 2 3.28 8.46 -7.23
C PRO A 2 2.15 7.60 -6.65
N THR A 3 1.11 7.39 -7.45
CA THR A 3 0.01 6.48 -7.12
C THR A 3 0.19 5.23 -7.98
N VAL A 4 0.08 4.04 -7.39
CA VAL A 4 0.10 2.79 -8.15
C VAL A 4 -1.17 2.77 -9.01
N LYS A 5 -1.01 2.88 -10.32
CA LYS A 5 -2.12 2.88 -11.28
C LYS A 5 -2.71 1.47 -11.44
N ASP A 6 -3.92 1.39 -11.98
CA ASP A 6 -4.64 0.15 -12.33
C ASP A 6 -4.91 -0.82 -11.17
N ILE A 7 -4.97 -0.33 -9.93
CA ILE A 7 -5.51 -1.12 -8.82
C ILE A 7 -7.04 -1.06 -8.89
N PRO A 8 -7.73 -2.21 -9.02
CA PRO A 8 -9.18 -2.23 -9.06
C PRO A 8 -9.78 -1.94 -7.68
N GLY A 9 -10.86 -1.14 -7.65
CA GLY A 9 -11.67 -0.91 -6.46
C GLY A 9 -11.55 0.50 -5.86
N PRO A 10 -12.11 0.71 -4.66
CA PRO A 10 -12.18 2.03 -4.03
C PRO A 10 -10.88 2.45 -3.33
N TYR A 11 -9.85 1.61 -3.37
CA TYR A 11 -8.61 1.80 -2.63
C TYR A 11 -7.56 2.50 -3.48
N ARG A 12 -7.01 3.58 -2.95
CA ARG A 12 -5.90 4.29 -3.58
C ARG A 12 -4.58 3.87 -2.95
N LEU A 13 -3.69 3.26 -3.73
CA LEU A 13 -2.36 2.84 -3.31
C LEU A 13 -1.32 3.88 -3.74
N PHE A 14 -0.45 4.31 -2.84
CA PHE A 14 0.57 5.31 -3.14
C PHE A 14 1.78 5.19 -2.23
N PHE A 15 2.84 5.90 -2.61
CA PHE A 15 4.09 6.00 -1.85
C PHE A 15 4.41 7.47 -1.54
N TYR A 16 5.10 7.70 -0.43
CA TYR A 16 5.72 8.97 -0.13
C TYR A 16 7.20 8.92 -0.49
N SER A 17 7.69 9.93 -1.21
CA SER A 17 9.10 9.99 -1.62
C SER A 17 10.06 10.13 -0.44
N PHE A 18 9.57 10.65 0.69
CA PHE A 18 10.36 10.78 1.92
C PHE A 18 10.53 9.45 2.67
N ASP A 19 9.65 8.48 2.38
CA ASP A 19 9.58 7.18 3.04
C ASP A 19 10.50 6.14 2.37
N CYS A 20 11.21 6.50 1.29
CA CYS A 20 12.12 5.63 0.55
C CYS A 20 13.33 5.13 1.37
N ASN A 21 13.61 5.74 2.52
CA ASN A 21 14.66 5.30 3.43
C ASN A 21 14.18 4.20 4.41
N GLU A 22 12.88 3.87 4.39
CA GLU A 22 12.32 2.75 5.16
C GLU A 22 12.22 1.48 4.30
N LEU A 23 11.91 0.35 4.95
CA LEU A 23 11.58 -0.90 4.24
C LEU A 23 10.41 -0.69 3.27
N MET A 24 10.34 -1.56 2.25
CA MET A 24 9.29 -1.52 1.24
C MET A 24 7.89 -1.56 1.88
N HIS A 25 7.12 -0.50 1.62
CA HIS A 25 5.75 -0.38 2.13
C HIS A 25 4.85 0.37 1.16
N VAL A 26 3.54 0.21 1.35
CA VAL A 26 2.53 0.91 0.59
C VAL A 26 1.51 1.55 1.52
N HIS A 27 1.10 2.77 1.17
CA HIS A 27 0.00 3.45 1.83
C HIS A 27 -1.28 3.22 1.02
N VAL A 28 -2.37 2.93 1.72
CA VAL A 28 -3.67 2.65 1.13
C VAL A 28 -4.68 3.63 1.73
N GLN A 29 -5.40 4.36 0.88
CA GLN A 29 -6.41 5.33 1.30
C GLN A 29 -7.80 4.98 0.76
N ARG A 30 -8.75 4.96 1.70
CA ARG A 30 -10.20 4.79 1.66
C ARG A 30 -10.98 6.05 2.04
N GLU A 31 -11.30 7.00 1.16
CA GLU A 31 -12.02 8.23 1.56
C GLU A 31 -11.28 9.00 2.70
N ARG A 32 -11.79 8.94 3.95
CA ARG A 32 -11.15 9.50 5.15
C ARG A 32 -10.28 8.51 5.92
N MET A 33 -10.26 7.25 5.49
CA MET A 33 -9.50 6.15 6.09
C MET A 33 -8.15 5.98 5.40
N ASN A 34 -7.13 5.63 6.17
CA ASN A 34 -5.78 5.38 5.66
C ASN A 34 -5.13 4.23 6.43
N CYS A 35 -4.42 3.35 5.74
CA CYS A 35 -3.56 2.36 6.35
C CYS A 35 -2.22 2.24 5.61
N LYS A 36 -1.22 1.72 6.30
CA LYS A 36 0.13 1.44 5.80
C LYS A 36 0.40 -0.04 5.96
N PHE A 37 0.91 -0.66 4.90
CA PHE A 37 1.30 -2.07 4.88
C PHE A 37 2.76 -2.21 4.46
N TRP A 38 3.51 -3.04 5.16
CA TRP A 38 4.81 -3.53 4.71
C TRP A 38 4.62 -4.51 3.55
N LEU A 39 5.62 -4.66 2.69
CA LEU A 39 5.60 -5.60 1.55
C LEU A 39 6.51 -6.81 1.77
N GLU A 40 7.33 -6.79 2.83
CA GLU A 40 8.28 -7.83 3.21
C GLU A 40 8.39 -7.96 4.73
N PRO A 41 7.58 -8.82 5.37
CA PRO A 41 6.38 -9.52 4.85
C PRO A 41 5.16 -8.59 4.68
N VAL A 42 4.07 -9.07 4.05
CA VAL A 42 2.83 -8.28 3.86
C VAL A 42 2.06 -8.13 5.17
N GLU A 43 2.46 -7.15 5.96
CA GLU A 43 1.94 -6.92 7.30
C GLU A 43 1.42 -5.50 7.49
N LEU A 44 0.41 -5.38 8.35
CA LEU A 44 -0.16 -4.08 8.69
C LEU A 44 0.81 -3.31 9.58
N ALA A 45 1.31 -2.19 9.09
CA ALA A 45 2.17 -1.29 9.86
C ALA A 45 1.35 -0.30 10.68
N LYS A 46 0.33 0.29 10.06
CA LYS A 46 -0.52 1.33 10.68
C LYS A 46 -1.91 1.27 10.10
N ASN A 47 -2.92 1.45 10.95
CA ASN A 47 -4.31 1.55 10.53
C ASN A 47 -4.95 2.80 11.13
N THR A 48 -5.64 3.56 10.30
CA THR A 48 -6.44 4.73 10.67
C THR A 48 -7.82 4.61 10.04
N GLY A 49 -8.74 3.99 10.78
CA GLY A 49 -10.17 3.96 10.44
C GLY A 49 -10.66 2.74 9.65
N PHE A 50 -9.79 1.86 9.14
CA PHE A 50 -10.26 0.63 8.50
C PHE A 50 -10.67 -0.42 9.53
N MET A 51 -11.72 -1.17 9.20
CA MET A 51 -12.15 -2.32 10.00
C MET A 51 -11.25 -3.54 9.73
N PRO A 52 -11.12 -4.50 10.67
CA PRO A 52 -10.28 -5.70 10.47
C PRO A 52 -10.61 -6.51 9.20
N HIS A 53 -11.88 -6.62 8.84
CA HIS A 53 -12.29 -7.32 7.62
C HIS A 53 -11.88 -6.58 6.34
N GLU A 54 -11.84 -5.25 6.37
CA GLU A 54 -11.36 -4.44 5.24
C GLU A 54 -9.84 -4.54 5.11
N LEU A 55 -9.12 -4.56 6.23
CA LEU A 55 -7.67 -4.76 6.26
C LEU A 55 -7.27 -6.10 5.62
N ASN A 56 -8.01 -7.17 5.88
CA ASN A 56 -7.78 -8.45 5.21
C ASN A 56 -8.00 -8.34 3.69
N ARG A 57 -9.06 -7.65 3.26
CA ARG A 57 -9.33 -7.43 1.83
C ARG A 57 -8.25 -6.57 1.16
N VAL A 58 -7.73 -5.57 1.86
CA VAL A 58 -6.60 -4.75 1.41
C VAL A 58 -5.33 -5.58 1.33
N ARG A 59 -5.07 -6.47 2.32
CA ARG A 59 -3.94 -7.39 2.28
C ARG A 59 -4.02 -8.29 1.03
N GLU A 60 -5.15 -8.94 0.78
CA GLU A 60 -5.35 -9.78 -0.42
C GLU A 60 -5.14 -8.98 -1.72
N LEU A 61 -5.60 -7.73 -1.75
CA LEU A 61 -5.39 -6.82 -2.89
C LEU A 61 -3.90 -6.49 -3.09
N ILE A 62 -3.16 -6.24 -2.01
CA ILE A 62 -1.73 -5.97 -2.06
C ILE A 62 -0.97 -7.22 -2.48
N GLU A 63 -1.29 -8.40 -1.94
CA GLU A 63 -0.65 -9.67 -2.29
C GLU A 63 -0.87 -10.03 -3.76
N SER A 64 -2.10 -9.89 -4.26
CA SER A 64 -2.43 -10.13 -5.67
C SER A 64 -1.73 -9.17 -6.64
N ASN A 65 -1.38 -7.97 -6.18
CA ASN A 65 -0.70 -6.94 -6.97
C ASN A 65 0.76 -6.71 -6.51
N LEU A 66 1.32 -7.61 -5.71
CA LEU A 66 2.58 -7.40 -4.98
C LEU A 66 3.73 -7.06 -5.92
N ARG A 67 3.82 -7.81 -7.02
CA ARG A 67 4.85 -7.62 -8.05
C ARG A 67 4.84 -6.19 -8.59
N ARG A 68 3.66 -5.69 -8.94
CA ARG A 68 3.48 -4.35 -9.52
C ARG A 68 3.72 -3.24 -8.51
N ILE A 69 3.32 -3.46 -7.25
CA ILE A 69 3.58 -2.52 -6.15
C ILE A 69 5.10 -2.45 -5.90
N ARG A 70 5.80 -3.58 -5.93
CA ARG A 70 7.28 -3.64 -5.81
C ARG A 70 7.96 -2.95 -6.99
N GLU A 71 7.57 -3.25 -8.21
CA GLU A 71 8.10 -2.57 -9.42
C GLU A 71 7.93 -1.05 -9.30
N ALA A 72 6.75 -0.58 -8.90
CA ALA A 72 6.49 0.86 -8.69
C ALA A 72 7.24 1.47 -7.50
N TRP A 73 7.58 0.67 -6.48
CA TRP A 73 8.43 1.10 -5.37
C TRP A 73 9.87 1.28 -5.84
N HIS A 74 10.44 0.30 -6.54
CA HIS A 74 11.78 0.37 -7.12
C HIS A 74 11.89 1.54 -8.10
N GLU A 75 10.93 1.74 -9.00
CA GLU A 75 10.91 2.90 -9.90
C GLU A 75 10.88 4.25 -9.19
N HIS A 76 10.42 4.29 -7.93
CA HIS A 76 10.29 5.52 -7.16
C HIS A 76 11.44 5.79 -6.19
N CYS A 77 11.98 4.74 -5.58
CA CYS A 77 12.91 4.82 -4.47
C CYS A 77 14.34 4.36 -4.82
N ASP A 78 14.54 3.62 -5.91
CA ASP A 78 15.87 3.31 -6.48
C ASP A 78 16.26 4.33 -7.56
#